data_AF-A0A9R1CTQ2-F1
#
_entry.id   AF-A0A9R1CTQ2-F1
#
_cell.length_a   1.000
_cell.length_b   1.000
_cell.length_c   1.000
_cell.angle_alpha   90.00
_cell.angle_beta   90.00
_cell.angle_gamma   90.00
#
_symmetry.space_group_name_H-M   'P 1'
#
loop_
_entity.id
_entity.type
_entity.pdbx_description
1 polymer ?
#
loop_
_entity_poly.entity_id
_entity_poly.type
_entity_poly.pdbx_seq_one_letter_code
_entity_poly.pdbx_strand_id
1 'polypeptide(L)' 'MSHRSRYGTVDYSKCAKVSFVSGVALLLLGAAGEFVLVEIQWNVPGWVHTLLVDVEIVGVLVALVLPIVFAIVLPLTE' A
#
# COMPACT_ATOMS: atom_id res chain seq x y z
N MET A 1 22.16 21.96 -14.33
CA MET A 1 20.88 22.14 -15.05
C MET A 1 20.21 20.78 -15.18
N SER A 2 19.26 20.45 -14.31
CA SER A 2 18.53 19.18 -14.40
C SER A 2 17.44 19.30 -15.47
N HIS A 3 17.70 18.72 -16.65
CA HIS A 3 16.67 18.47 -17.64
C HIS A 3 15.69 17.43 -17.06
N ARG A 4 14.63 17.90 -16.39
CA ARG A 4 13.43 17.10 -16.23
C ARG A 4 12.85 16.92 -17.63
N SER A 5 13.08 15.76 -18.23
CA SER A 5 12.30 15.31 -19.37
C SER A 5 10.83 15.41 -18.97
N ARG A 6 10.12 16.39 -19.54
CA ARG A 6 8.77 16.78 -19.10
C ARG A 6 7.67 15.91 -19.71
N TYR A 7 8.06 14.87 -20.48
CA TYR A 7 7.23 13.78 -21.00
C TYR A 7 8.09 12.53 -21.30
N GLY A 8 8.87 12.05 -20.32
CA GLY A 8 9.69 10.84 -20.48
C GLY A 8 9.05 9.66 -19.78
N THR A 9 8.73 8.59 -20.52
CA THR A 9 8.45 7.20 -20.08
C THR A 9 8.13 7.04 -18.59
N VAL A 10 6.87 6.74 -18.25
CA VAL A 10 6.46 6.39 -16.89
C VAL A 10 7.43 5.35 -16.33
N ASP A 11 8.08 5.68 -15.20
CA ASP A 11 9.00 4.75 -14.53
C ASP A 11 8.18 3.71 -13.76
N TYR A 12 7.74 2.71 -14.51
CA TYR A 12 6.98 1.55 -14.05
C TYR A 12 7.66 0.81 -12.89
N SER A 13 8.99 0.75 -12.90
CA SER A 13 9.76 0.12 -11.82
C SER A 13 9.63 0.92 -10.52
N LYS A 14 9.73 2.25 -10.59
CA LYS A 14 9.54 3.12 -9.43
C LYS A 14 8.10 3.08 -8.93
N CYS A 15 7.11 3.08 -9.83
CA CYS A 15 5.70 2.94 -9.44
C CYS A 15 5.43 1.62 -8.71
N ALA A 16 5.94 0.49 -9.22
CA ALA A 16 5.77 -0.82 -8.60
C ALA A 16 6.41 -0.90 -7.20
N LYS A 17 7.60 -0.29 -7.01
CA LYS A 17 8.25 -0.24 -5.69
C LYS A 17 7.46 0.60 -4.69
N VAL A 18 6.99 1.78 -5.11
CA VAL A 18 6.19 2.65 -4.24
C VAL A 18 4.87 1.96 -3.86
N SER A 19 4.20 1.28 -4.80
CA SER A 19 2.98 0.55 -4.49
C SER A 19 3.22 -0.61 -3.52
N PHE A 20 4.32 -1.35 -3.69
CA PHE A 20 4.70 -2.41 -2.76
C PHE A 20 4.93 -1.86 -1.34
N VAL A 21 5.77 -0.84 -1.21
CA VAL A 21 6.08 -0.22 0.09
C VAL A 21 4.82 0.37 0.72
N SER A 22 3.97 1.01 -0.07
CA SER A 22 2.69 1.54 0.40
C SER A 22 1.76 0.43 0.93
N GLY A 23 1.66 -0.70 0.24
CA GLY A 23 0.84 -1.83 0.68
C GLY A 23 1.36 -2.44 1.98
N VAL A 24 2.68 -2.64 2.10
CA VAL A 24 3.30 -3.10 3.34
C VAL A 24 3.08 -2.11 4.48
N ALA A 25 3.20 -0.81 4.22
CA ALA A 25 2.95 0.21 5.23
C ALA A 25 1.51 0.18 5.75
N LEU A 26 0.53 -0.02 4.86
CA LEU A 26 -0.88 -0.19 5.26
C LEU A 26 -1.07 -1.45 6.11
N LEU A 27 -0.48 -2.58 5.71
CA LEU A 27 -0.53 -3.81 6.50
C LEU A 27 0.05 -3.63 7.91
N LEU A 28 1.22 -3.00 8.00
CA LEU A 28 1.86 -2.72 9.29
C LEU A 28 1.02 -1.76 10.13
N LEU A 29 0.34 -0.80 9.51
CA LEU A 29 -0.52 0.16 10.20
C LEU A 29 -1.77 -0.51 10.78
N GLY A 30 -2.40 -1.42 10.05
CA GLY A 30 -3.52 -2.22 10.56
C GLY A 30 -3.10 -3.09 11.76
N ALA A 31 -2.02 -3.84 11.59
CA ALA A 31 -1.51 -4.75 12.62
C ALA A 31 -1.02 -4.01 13.88
N ALA A 32 -0.31 -2.89 13.70
CA ALA A 32 0.11 -2.04 14.81
C ALA A 32 -1.07 -1.37 15.50
N GLY A 33 -2.11 -0.99 14.74
CA GLY A 33 -3.34 -0.41 15.28
C GLY A 33 -4.03 -1.38 16.25
N GLU A 34 -4.23 -2.63 15.85
CA GLU A 34 -4.80 -3.67 16.73
C GLU A 34 -3.97 -3.86 18.01
N PHE A 35 -2.64 -3.91 17.88
CA PHE A 35 -1.75 -4.04 19.03
C PHE A 35 -1.90 -2.87 20.02
N VAL A 36 -1.99 -1.64 19.50
CA VAL A 36 -2.21 -0.44 20.33
C VAL A 36 -3.59 -0.46 20.98
N LEU A 37 -4.64 -0.89 20.29
CA LEU A 37 -6.00 -0.96 20.85
C LEU A 37 -6.09 -1.93 22.03
N VAL A 38 -5.41 -3.08 21.94
CA VAL A 38 -5.33 -4.06 23.03
C VAL A 38 -4.63 -3.45 24.26
N GLU A 39 -3.53 -2.72 24.04
CA GLU A 39 -2.72 -2.14 25.12
C GLU A 39 -3.47 -1.04 25.89
N ILE A 40 -4.21 -0.18 25.19
CA ILE A 40 -4.92 0.95 25.83
C ILE A 40 -6.18 0.53 26.61
N GLN A 41 -6.59 -0.74 26.53
CA GLN A 41 -7.80 -1.30 27.15
C GLN A 41 -9.07 -0.45 26.98
N TRP A 42 -9.13 0.34 25.91
CA TRP A 42 -10.26 1.20 25.62
C TRP A 42 -11.39 0.33 25.09
N ASN A 43 -12.64 0.60 25.51
CA ASN A 43 -13.80 -0.05 24.90
C ASN A 43 -14.04 0.55 23.50
N VAL A 44 -13.30 0.05 22.51
CA VAL A 44 -13.37 0.52 21.13
C VAL A 44 -14.60 -0.09 20.46
N PRO A 45 -15.36 0.69 19.67
CA PRO A 45 -16.46 0.13 18.89
C PRO A 45 -15.97 -0.94 17.92
N GLY A 46 -16.74 -2.02 17.75
CA GLY A 46 -16.38 -3.15 16.88
C GLY A 46 -16.07 -2.79 15.43
N TRP A 47 -16.63 -1.70 14.90
CA TRP A 47 -16.34 -1.23 13.54
C TRP A 47 -14.89 -0.75 13.36
N VAL A 48 -14.22 -0.32 14.42
CA VAL A 48 -12.81 0.09 14.36
C VAL A 48 -11.91 -1.11 14.10
N HIS A 49 -12.19 -2.24 14.77
CA HIS A 49 -11.51 -3.50 14.50
C HIS A 49 -11.71 -3.94 13.06
N THR A 50 -12.95 -3.85 12.54
CA THR A 50 -13.23 -4.16 11.13
C THR A 50 -12.43 -3.25 10.18
N LEU A 51 -12.34 -1.95 10.46
CA LEU A 51 -11.55 -1.04 9.63
C LEU A 51 -10.04 -1.35 9.67
N LEU A 52 -9.49 -1.72 10.82
CA LEU A 52 -8.07 -2.09 10.91
C LEU A 52 -7.78 -3.33 10.07
N VAL A 53 -8.66 -4.33 10.14
CA VAL A 53 -8.60 -5.53 9.30
C VAL A 53 -8.76 -5.18 7.82
N ASP A 54 -9.69 -4.29 7.46
CA ASP A 54 -9.86 -3.83 6.07
C ASP A 54 -8.59 -3.14 5.55
N VAL A 55 -7.92 -2.33 6.39
CA VAL A 55 -6.64 -1.69 6.07
C VAL A 55 -5.56 -2.73 5.83
N GLU A 56 -5.50 -3.81 6.60
CA GLU A 56 -4.57 -4.92 6.35
C GLU A 56 -4.85 -5.60 5.01
N ILE A 57 -6.12 -5.96 4.76
CA ILE A 57 -6.55 -6.62 3.52
C ILE A 57 -6.20 -5.75 2.31
N VAL A 58 -6.54 -4.46 2.37
CA VAL A 58 -6.19 -3.50 1.31
C VAL A 58 -4.68 -3.39 1.17
N GLY A 59 -3.93 -3.35 2.28
CA GLY A 59 -2.47 -3.35 2.27
C GLY A 59 -1.88 -4.56 1.53
N VAL A 60 -2.38 -5.77 1.81
CA VAL A 60 -1.98 -7.00 1.10
C VAL A 60 -2.30 -6.90 -0.40
N LEU A 61 -3.53 -6.50 -0.75
CA LEU A 61 -3.95 -6.38 -2.14
C LEU A 61 -3.09 -5.34 -2.88
N VAL A 62 -2.82 -4.19 -2.26
CA VAL A 62 -1.95 -3.15 -2.80
C VAL A 62 -0.52 -3.66 -2.95
N ALA A 63 0.01 -4.39 -1.96
CA ALA A 63 1.38 -4.91 -1.99
C ALA A 63 1.57 -6.02 -3.04
N LEU A 64 0.55 -6.82 -3.33
CA LEU A 64 0.67 -7.94 -4.26
C LEU A 64 0.20 -7.61 -5.67
N VAL A 65 -0.97 -6.96 -5.81
CA VAL A 65 -1.62 -6.74 -7.10
C VAL A 65 -1.01 -5.55 -7.84
N LEU A 66 -0.82 -4.41 -7.17
CA LEU A 66 -0.36 -3.20 -7.87
C LEU A 66 1.06 -3.31 -8.43
N PRO A 67 2.06 -3.92 -7.74
CA PRO A 67 3.36 -4.13 -8.34
C PRO A 67 3.31 -4.99 -9.60
N ILE A 68 2.41 -5.99 -9.67
CA ILE A 68 2.23 -6.81 -10.88
C ILE A 68 1.70 -5.95 -12.03
N VAL A 69 0.69 -5.10 -11.76
CA VAL A 69 0.13 -4.20 -12.78
C VAL A 69 1.19 -3.21 -13.28
N PHE A 70 1.91 -2.55 -12.37
CA PHE A 70 2.91 -1.56 -12.74
C PHE A 70 4.18 -2.16 -13.34
N ALA A 71 4.68 -3.30 -12.85
CA ALA A 71 5.93 -3.88 -13.33
C ALA A 71 5.78 -4.79 -14.55
N ILE A 72 4.60 -5.34 -14.80
CA ILE A 72 4.37 -6.33 -15.87
C ILE A 72 3.31 -5.84 -16.86
N VAL A 73 2.10 -5.56 -16.40
CA VAL A 73 0.97 -5.32 -17.31
C VAL A 73 1.17 -4.03 -18.10
N LEU A 74 1.40 -2.91 -17.43
CA LEU A 74 1.49 -1.60 -18.08
C LEU A 74 2.68 -1.48 -19.06
N PRO A 75 3.91 -1.94 -18.73
CA PRO A 75 5.02 -1.93 -19.68
C PRO A 75 4.81 -2.78 -20.94
N LEU A 76 3.88 -3.76 -20.91
CA LEU A 76 3.58 -4.62 -22.05
C LEU A 76 2.45 -4.08 -22.92
N THR A 77 1.66 -3.12 -22.41
CA THR A 77 0.54 -2.50 -23.14
C THR A 77 0.91 -1.20 -23.85
N GLU A 78 2.07 -0.62 -23.52
CA GLU A 78 2.66 0.56 -24.17
C GLU A 78 3.77 0.16 -25.14
#